data_AF-A0AAE5QWL3-F1
#
_entry.id   AF-A0AAE5QWL3-F1
#
_cell.length_a   1.000
_cell.length_b   1.000
_cell.length_c   1.000
_cell.angle_alpha   90.00
_cell.angle_beta   90.00
_cell.angle_gamma   90.00
#
_symmetry.space_group_name_H-M   'P 1'
#
loop_
_entity.id
_entity.type
_entity.pdbx_description
1 polymer ?
#
loop_
_entity_poly.entity_id
_entity_poly.type
_entity_poly.pdbx_seq_one_letter_code
_entity_poly.pdbx_strand_id
1 'polypeptide(L)'
;MEIGKELKKLRKENNITQEYLAEKLYVSIQTINKWENGKCLPDAINLLHIAQFYGVSLDVLMKNEIRQNKKVKHVKEKPILRNFFNSLLFFKKT
;
A
#
# COMPACT_ATOMS: atom_id res chain seq x y z
N MET A 1 9.65 -4.36 6.23
CA MET A 1 8.58 -3.80 5.39
C MET A 1 7.38 -4.72 5.41
N GLU A 2 6.18 -4.16 5.45
CA GLU A 2 4.95 -4.93 5.67
C GLU A 2 4.54 -5.73 4.41
N ILE A 3 4.79 -5.20 3.21
CA ILE A 3 4.52 -5.89 1.93
C ILE A 3 5.26 -7.23 1.85
N GLY A 4 6.55 -7.27 2.24
CA GLY A 4 7.35 -8.49 2.24
C GLY A 4 6.80 -9.59 3.16
N LYS A 5 6.26 -9.20 4.32
CA LYS A 5 5.62 -10.14 5.26
C LYS A 5 4.32 -10.70 4.68
N GLU A 6 3.50 -9.86 4.05
CA GLU A 6 2.25 -10.32 3.43
C GLU A 6 2.54 -11.25 2.23
N LEU A 7 3.55 -10.92 1.41
CA LEU A 7 3.98 -11.80 0.31
C LEU A 7 4.40 -13.18 0.83
N LYS A 8 5.23 -13.21 1.88
CA LYS A 8 5.69 -14.46 2.50
C LYS A 8 4.54 -15.28 3.08
N LYS A 9 3.55 -14.60 3.65
CA LYS A 9 2.33 -15.22 4.19
C LYS A 9 1.51 -15.85 3.07
N LEU A 10 1.17 -15.09 2.03
CA LEU A 10 0.42 -15.59 0.86
C LEU A 10 1.11 -16.80 0.22
N ARG A 11 2.45 -16.74 0.06
CA ARG A 11 3.23 -17.86 -0.47
C ARG A 11 3.09 -19.13 0.37
N LYS A 12 3.17 -18.99 1.69
CA LYS A 12 3.03 -20.11 2.62
C LYS A 12 1.61 -20.67 2.68
N GLU A 13 0.59 -19.81 2.63
CA GLU A 13 -0.82 -20.23 2.60
C GLU A 13 -1.15 -21.03 1.32
N ASN A 14 -0.47 -20.72 0.22
CA ASN A 14 -0.58 -21.45 -1.05
C ASN A 14 0.37 -22.66 -1.15
N ASN A 15 1.15 -22.96 -0.11
CA ASN A 15 2.08 -24.10 -0.04
C ASN A 15 3.10 -24.18 -1.20
N ILE A 16 3.57 -23.03 -1.71
CA ILE A 16 4.54 -22.96 -2.80
C ILE A 16 5.93 -22.52 -2.32
N THR A 17 6.97 -22.91 -3.05
CA THR A 17 8.37 -22.55 -2.75
C THR A 17 8.71 -21.15 -3.26
N GLN A 18 9.83 -20.57 -2.79
CA GLN A 18 10.32 -19.29 -3.33
C GLN A 18 10.74 -19.45 -4.80
N GLU A 19 11.28 -20.61 -5.15
CA GLU A 19 11.64 -21.05 -6.49
C GLU A 19 10.45 -21.00 -7.45
N TYR A 20 9.34 -21.62 -7.06
CA TYR A 20 8.13 -21.63 -7.87
C TYR A 20 7.56 -20.22 -8.05
N LEU A 21 7.51 -19.42 -6.99
CA LEU A 21 7.04 -18.04 -7.07
C LEU A 21 7.93 -17.18 -7.97
N ALA A 22 9.25 -17.35 -7.88
CA ALA A 22 10.23 -16.63 -8.70
C ALA A 22 10.04 -16.95 -10.19
N GLU A 23 9.83 -18.22 -10.53
CA GLU A 23 9.52 -18.67 -11.90
C GLU A 23 8.26 -17.99 -12.43
N LYS A 24 7.16 -17.99 -11.66
CA LYS A 24 5.87 -17.42 -12.09
C LYS A 24 5.88 -15.90 -12.21
N LEU A 25 6.73 -15.22 -11.45
CA LEU A 25 6.87 -13.76 -11.49
C LEU A 25 8.01 -13.31 -12.42
N TYR A 26 8.72 -14.23 -13.09
CA TYR A 26 9.85 -13.95 -13.97
C TYR A 26 10.97 -13.14 -13.28
N VAL A 27 11.28 -13.48 -12.03
CA VAL A 27 12.35 -12.86 -11.24
C VAL A 27 13.28 -13.91 -10.66
N SER A 28 14.42 -13.46 -10.10
CA SER A 28 15.33 -14.37 -9.40
C SER A 28 14.77 -14.79 -8.03
N ILE A 29 15.14 -15.98 -7.57
CA ILE A 29 14.83 -16.46 -6.21
C ILE A 29 15.36 -15.49 -5.16
N GLN A 30 16.55 -14.91 -5.41
CA GLN A 30 17.17 -13.92 -4.55
C GLN A 30 16.31 -12.65 -4.44
N THR A 31 15.61 -12.27 -5.52
CA THR A 31 14.65 -11.16 -5.52
C THR A 31 13.48 -11.46 -4.59
N ILE A 32 12.85 -12.65 -4.70
CA ILE A 32 11.78 -13.08 -3.80
C ILE A 32 12.27 -13.07 -2.35
N ASN A 33 13.44 -13.64 -2.07
CA ASN A 33 14.01 -13.67 -0.73
C ASN A 33 14.29 -12.26 -0.17
N LYS A 34 14.76 -11.32 -1.01
CA LYS A 34 14.96 -9.93 -0.59
C LYS A 34 13.63 -9.25 -0.28
N TRP A 35 12.59 -9.46 -1.09
CA TRP A 35 11.25 -8.92 -0.83
C TRP A 35 10.66 -9.48 0.47
N GLU A 36 10.64 -10.81 0.64
CA GLU A 36 10.05 -11.47 1.81
C GLU A 36 10.72 -11.08 3.13
N ASN A 37 12.02 -10.75 3.10
CA ASN A 37 12.77 -10.29 4.26
C ASN A 37 12.85 -8.76 4.37
N GLY A 38 12.19 -8.02 3.47
CA GLY A 38 12.15 -6.56 3.49
C GLY A 38 13.49 -5.88 3.20
N LYS A 39 14.42 -6.55 2.49
CA LYS A 39 15.70 -5.97 2.05
C LYS A 39 15.53 -5.03 0.86
N CYS A 40 14.50 -5.24 0.04
CA CYS A 40 14.04 -4.30 -0.98
C CYS A 40 12.52 -4.47 -1.19
N LEU A 41 11.92 -3.55 -1.94
CA LEU A 41 10.53 -3.65 -2.35
C LEU A 41 10.39 -4.18 -3.78
N PRO A 42 9.28 -4.85 -4.10
CA PRO A 42 8.84 -5.00 -5.48
C PRO A 42 8.46 -3.63 -6.05
N ASP A 43 8.76 -3.41 -7.33
CA ASP A 43 8.28 -2.24 -8.06
C ASP A 43 6.79 -2.37 -8.40
N ALA A 44 6.21 -1.33 -9.03
CA ALA A 44 4.80 -1.30 -9.37
C ALA A 44 4.36 -2.47 -10.27
N ILE A 45 5.20 -2.89 -11.22
CA ILE A 45 4.90 -3.98 -12.15
C ILE A 45 4.88 -5.31 -11.39
N ASN A 46 5.89 -5.56 -10.56
CA ASN A 46 5.98 -6.77 -9.76
C ASN A 46 4.85 -6.85 -8.71
N LEU A 47 4.44 -5.72 -8.13
CA LEU A 47 3.28 -5.67 -7.25
C LEU A 47 2.00 -6.08 -7.99
N LEU A 48 1.81 -5.65 -9.24
CA LEU A 48 0.67 -6.06 -10.06
C LEU A 48 0.72 -7.56 -10.38
N HIS A 49 1.88 -8.09 -10.74
CA HIS A 49 2.04 -9.53 -11.00
C HIS A 49 1.76 -10.37 -9.75
N ILE A 50 2.23 -9.94 -8.58
CA ILE A 50 1.93 -10.60 -7.31
C ILE A 50 0.41 -10.59 -7.06
N ALA A 51 -0.24 -9.43 -7.23
CA ALA A 51 -1.67 -9.28 -7.05
C ALA A 51 -2.47 -10.21 -7.98
N GLN A 52 -2.09 -10.27 -9.26
CA GLN A 52 -2.70 -11.15 -10.25
C GLN A 52 -2.46 -12.63 -9.93
N PHE A 53 -1.23 -13.01 -9.58
CA PHE A 53 -0.88 -14.39 -9.26
C PHE A 53 -1.70 -14.95 -8.10
N TYR A 54 -1.92 -14.15 -7.05
CA TYR A 54 -2.72 -14.56 -5.89
C TYR A 54 -4.21 -14.21 -5.99
N GLY A 55 -4.65 -13.51 -7.04
CA GLY A 55 -6.03 -13.05 -7.18
C GLY A 55 -6.48 -12.06 -6.09
N VAL A 56 -5.57 -11.23 -5.58
CA VAL A 56 -5.83 -10.25 -4.52
C VAL A 56 -5.72 -8.81 -5.04
N SER A 57 -6.34 -7.85 -4.38
CA SER A 57 -6.12 -6.44 -4.70
C SER A 57 -4.80 -5.92 -4.13
N LEU A 58 -4.25 -4.85 -4.73
CA LEU A 58 -3.05 -4.18 -4.22
C LEU A 58 -3.23 -3.69 -2.77
N ASP A 59 -4.44 -3.27 -2.39
CA ASP A 59 -4.75 -2.86 -1.02
C ASP A 59 -4.51 -3.98 0.02
N VAL A 60 -4.68 -5.25 -0.39
CA VAL A 60 -4.39 -6.40 0.47
C VAL A 60 -2.88 -6.53 0.69
N LEU A 61 -2.08 -6.37 -0.36
CA LEU A 61 -0.62 -6.40 -0.27
C LEU A 61 -0.07 -5.21 0.53
N MET A 62 -0.74 -4.06 0.48
CA MET A 62 -0.32 -2.79 1.09
C MET A 62 -1.04 -2.46 2.42
N LYS A 63 -1.82 -3.39 2.97
CA LYS A 63 -2.83 -3.17 4.03
C LYS A 63 -2.32 -2.40 5.26
N ASN A 64 -1.05 -2.57 5.63
CA ASN A 64 -0.45 -1.90 6.79
C ASN A 64 0.22 -0.56 6.47
N GLU A 65 0.62 -0.32 5.22
CA GLU A 65 1.17 0.98 4.79
C GLU A 65 0.05 2.02 4.60
N ILE A 66 -1.11 1.58 4.09
CA ILE A 66 -2.29 2.44 3.94
C ILE A 66 -2.82 2.88 5.31
N ARG A 67 -2.78 2.02 6.34
CA ARG A 67 -3.21 2.38 7.71
C ARG A 67 -2.31 3.41 8.36
N GLN A 68 -1.00 3.40 8.07
CA GLN A 68 -0.06 4.41 8.56
C GLN A 68 -0.34 5.78 7.93
N ASN A 69 -0.66 5.81 6.63
CA ASN A 69 -1.01 7.05 5.91
C ASN A 69 -2.41 7.60 6.24
N LYS A 70 -3.37 6.74 6.62
CA LYS A 70 -4.71 7.17 7.08
C LYS A 70 -4.73 7.85 8.45
N LYS A 71 -3.59 7.93 9.16
CA LYS A 71 -3.38 9.00 10.15
C LYS A 71 -3.20 10.32 9.40
N VAL A 72 -4.27 10.78 8.77
CA VAL A 72 -4.40 12.15 8.31
C VAL A 72 -4.13 12.98 9.56
N LYS A 73 -2.97 13.63 9.64
CA LYS A 73 -2.79 14.74 10.56
C LYS A 73 -3.98 15.65 10.28
N HIS A 74 -4.88 15.83 11.24
CA HIS A 74 -5.85 16.91 11.13
C HIS A 74 -5.04 18.16 10.81
N VAL A 75 -5.07 18.57 9.54
CA VAL A 75 -4.60 19.89 9.16
C VAL A 75 -5.61 20.78 9.87
N LYS A 76 -5.22 21.33 11.02
CA LYS A 76 -6.00 22.35 11.70
C LYS A 76 -6.28 23.41 10.64
N GLU A 77 -7.53 23.55 10.21
CA GLU A 77 -7.91 24.65 9.33
C GLU A 77 -7.37 25.92 9.97
N LYS A 78 -6.52 26.66 9.25
CA LYS A 78 -6.08 27.96 9.73
C LYS A 78 -7.34 28.80 9.90
N PRO A 79 -7.56 29.45 11.07
CA PRO A 79 -8.81 30.12 11.42
C PRO A 79 -9.25 31.21 10.41
N ILE A 80 -8.35 31.62 9.52
CA ILE A 80 -8.54 32.58 8.45
C ILE A 80 -9.65 32.12 7.47
N LEU A 81 -9.65 30.85 7.05
CA LEU A 81 -10.65 30.35 6.09
C LEU A 81 -12.06 30.32 6.71
N ARG A 82 -12.18 29.91 7.98
CA ARG A 82 -13.47 29.89 8.69
C ARG A 82 -14.07 31.28 8.83
N ASN A 83 -13.25 32.28 9.16
CA ASN A 83 -13.72 33.66 9.30
C ASN A 83 -14.08 34.28 7.93
N PHE A 84 -13.35 33.94 6.87
CA PHE A 84 -13.66 34.36 5.51
C PHE A 84 -15.01 33.80 5.03
N PHE A 85 -15.25 32.49 5.22
CA PHE A 85 -16.51 31.86 4.82
C PHE A 85 -17.70 32.36 5.64
N ASN A 86 -17.54 32.57 6.95
CA ASN A 86 -18.59 33.16 7.78
C ASN A 86 -18.94 34.58 7.34
N SER A 87 -17.94 35.40 7.00
CA SER A 87 -18.17 36.73 6.42
C SER A 87 -18.94 36.64 5.08
N LEU A 88 -18.57 35.71 4.21
CA LEU A 88 -19.21 35.51 2.91
C LEU A 88 -20.67 35.03 3.03
N LEU A 89 -20.97 34.20 4.03
CA LEU A 89 -22.32 33.74 4.35
C LEU A 89 -23.20 34.86 4.91
N PHE A 90 -22.63 35.79 5.68
CA PHE A 90 -23.34 36.97 6.16
C PHE A 90 -23.71 37.93 5.02
N PHE A 91 -22.89 38.02 3.97
CA PHE A 91 -23.13 38.94 2.84
C PHE A 91 -24.22 38.49 1.86
N LYS A 92 -24.64 37.22 1.90
CA LYS A 92 -25.70 36.68 1.03
C LYS A 92 -27.11 36.76 1.62
N LYS A 93 -27.27 37.31 2.83
CA LYS A 93 -28.55 37.31 3.57
C LYS A 93 -29.25 38.68 3.67
N THR A 94 -28.78 39.67 2.92
CA THR A 94 -29.44 40.96 2.64
C THR A 94 -29.71 41.04 1.14
#